data_AF-A0A957LK71-F1
#
_entry.id   AF-A0A957LK71-F1
#
_cell.length_a   1.000
_cell.length_b   1.000
_cell.length_c   1.000
_cell.angle_alpha   90.00
_cell.angle_beta   90.00
_cell.angle_gamma   90.00
#
_symmetry.space_group_name_H-M   'P 1'
#
loop_
_entity.id
_entity.type
_entity.pdbx_description
1 polymer ?
#
loop_
_entity_poly.entity_id
_entity_poly.type
_entity_poly.pdbx_seq_one_letter_code
_entity_poly.pdbx_strand_id
1 'polypeptide(L)' 'PQHVLTLADTLNARGYHHVQLDERDGHCTGCGICAIVCPDVAFTVYREPLRRAA' A
#
# COMPACT_ATOMS: atom_id res chain seq x y z
N PRO A 1 1.10 -5.33 11.06
CA PRO A 1 0.84 -4.01 10.45
C PRO A 1 2.07 -3.13 10.68
N GLN A 2 2.59 -2.45 9.64
CA GLN A 2 3.87 -1.72 9.68
C GLN A 2 3.74 -0.19 9.72
N HIS A 3 2.52 0.33 9.90
CA HIS A 3 2.21 1.77 9.84
C HIS A 3 2.70 2.48 8.55
N VAL A 4 2.60 1.77 7.42
CA VAL A 4 3.08 2.24 6.10
C VAL A 4 1.98 2.86 5.22
N LEU A 5 0.78 3.11 5.73
CA LEU A 5 -0.30 3.73 4.97
C LEU A 5 -0.47 5.18 5.40
N THR A 6 -0.51 6.10 4.44
CA THR A 6 -0.68 7.53 4.66
C THR A 6 -1.78 8.09 3.76
N LEU A 7 -2.29 9.28 4.05
CA LEU A 7 -3.17 10.00 3.14
C LEU A 7 -2.33 10.74 2.11
N ALA A 8 -2.74 10.71 0.84
CA ALA A 8 -2.11 11.48 -0.21
C ALA A 8 -2.32 12.98 0.03
N ASP A 9 -1.30 13.80 -0.22
CA ASP A 9 -1.42 15.26 -0.18
C ASP A 9 -2.28 15.80 -1.33
N THR A 10 -2.43 15.00 -2.40
CA THR A 10 -3.21 15.34 -3.59
C THR A 10 -4.61 14.72 -3.55
N LEU A 11 -5.55 15.40 -4.22
CA LEU A 11 -6.91 14.91 -4.41
C LEU A 11 -6.99 14.01 -5.63
N ASN A 12 -7.76 12.93 -5.54
CA ASN A 12 -8.13 12.13 -6.69
C ASN A 12 -9.23 12.82 -7.53
N ALA A 13 -9.63 12.21 -8.66
CA ALA A 13 -10.67 12.76 -9.55
C ALA A 13 -12.04 12.97 -8.89
N ARG A 14 -12.29 12.35 -7.73
CA ARG A 14 -13.52 12.50 -6.95
C ARG A 14 -13.37 13.48 -5.78
N GLY A 15 -12.22 14.13 -5.64
CA GLY A 15 -11.96 15.16 -4.63
C GLY A 15 -11.54 14.62 -3.26
N TYR A 16 -11.04 13.40 -3.16
CA TYR A 16 -10.61 12.80 -1.88
C TYR A 16 -9.10 12.70 -1.76
N HIS A 17 -8.59 12.95 -0.55
CA HIS A 17 -7.27 12.50 -0.10
C HIS A 17 -7.32 10.98 0.08
N HIS A 18 -6.87 10.25 -0.94
CA HIS A 18 -6.90 8.80 -0.94
C HIS A 18 -5.76 8.20 -0.11
N VAL A 19 -5.92 6.98 0.37
CA VAL A 19 -4.84 6.26 1.06
C VAL A 19 -3.79 5.83 0.04
N GLN A 20 -2.52 6.03 0.38
CA GLN A 20 -1.36 5.60 -0.40
C GLN A 20 -0.36 4.83 0.48
N LEU A 21 0.47 4.01 -0.17
CA LEU A 21 1.59 3.34 0.50
C LEU A 21 2.75 4.34 0.64
N ASP A 22 3.27 4.49 1.84
CA ASP A 22 4.53 5.20 2.06
C ASP A 22 5.70 4.24 1.77
N GLU A 23 6.34 4.45 0.64
CA GLU A 23 7.46 3.63 0.16
C GLU A 23 8.83 4.15 0.62
N ARG A 24 8.92 5.29 1.31
CA ARG A 24 10.20 5.96 1.62
C ARG A 24 11.19 5.06 2.34
N ASP A 25 10.71 4.27 3.30
CA ASP A 25 11.54 3.40 4.11
C ASP A 25 11.45 1.91 3.69
N GLY A 26 10.64 1.59 2.67
CA GLY A 26 10.51 0.22 2.17
C GLY A 26 9.97 -0.80 3.19
N HIS A 27 9.26 -0.36 4.24
CA HIS A 27 8.77 -1.23 5.32
C HIS A 27 7.55 -2.10 4.94
N CYS A 28 7.04 -1.99 3.71
CA CYS A 28 5.93 -2.83 3.25
C CYS A 28 6.37 -4.29 3.10
N THR A 29 5.71 -5.21 3.81
CA THR A 29 6.04 -6.65 3.76
C THR A 29 5.13 -7.45 2.84
N GLY A 30 4.16 -6.82 2.16
CA GLY A 30 3.18 -7.52 1.33
C GLY A 30 2.18 -8.38 2.12
N CYS A 31 1.93 -8.07 3.40
CA CYS A 31 1.09 -8.89 4.29
C CYS A 31 -0.40 -9.02 3.91
N GLY A 32 -0.90 -8.23 2.95
CA GLY A 32 -2.29 -8.34 2.45
C GLY A 32 -3.37 -7.73 3.33
N ILE A 33 -3.07 -7.27 4.55
CA ILE A 33 -4.07 -6.74 5.49
C ILE A 33 -4.83 -5.54 4.91
N CYS A 34 -4.15 -4.66 4.17
CA CYS A 34 -4.78 -3.50 3.52
C CYS A 34 -5.89 -3.90 2.54
N ALA A 35 -5.70 -4.99 1.78
CA ALA A 35 -6.69 -5.48 0.83
C ALA A 35 -7.90 -6.10 1.53
N ILE A 36 -7.69 -6.77 2.67
CA ILE A 36 -8.76 -7.42 3.45
C ILE A 36 -9.65 -6.38 4.13
N VAL A 37 -9.07 -5.32 4.68
CA VAL A 37 -9.80 -4.32 5.48
C VAL A 37 -10.47 -3.24 4.62
N CYS A 38 -10.01 -3.05 3.38
CA CYS A 38 -10.52 -1.98 2.52
C CYS A 38 -11.93 -2.32 2.01
N PRO A 39 -12.95 -1.51 2.34
CA PRO A 39 -14.33 -1.75 1.89
C PRO A 39 -14.48 -1.54 0.37
N ASP A 40 -13.63 -0.70 -0.21
CA ASP A 40 -13.67 -0.32 -1.63
C ASP A 40 -12.81 -1.22 -2.53
N VAL A 41 -12.10 -2.19 -1.95
CA VAL A 41 -11.18 -3.09 -2.68
C VAL A 41 -10.15 -2.30 -3.51
N ALA A 42 -9.62 -1.21 -2.95
CA ALA A 42 -8.76 -0.28 -3.67
C ALA A 42 -7.27 -0.71 -3.78
N PHE A 43 -6.86 -1.76 -3.06
CA PHE A 43 -5.47 -2.22 -3.03
C PHE A 43 -5.25 -3.45 -3.90
N THR A 44 -4.16 -3.46 -4.65
CA THR A 44 -3.60 -4.67 -5.28
C THR A 44 -2.26 -4.99 -4.61
N VAL A 45 -2.08 -6.23 -4.17
CA VAL A 45 -0.87 -6.68 -3.47
C VAL A 45 -0.13 -7.66 -4.36
N TYR A 46 1.12 -7.35 -4.68
CA TYR A 46 1.97 -8.17 -5.55
C TYR A 46 2.98 -8.96 -4.72
N ARG A 47 3.38 -10.11 -5.26
CA ARG A 47 4.52 -10.89 -4.74
C ARG A 47 5.69 -10.72 -5.69
N GLU A 48 6.75 -10.07 -5.21
CA GLU A 48 7.99 -10.05 -5.96
C GLU A 48 8.71 -11.40 -5.85
N PRO A 49 9.37 -11.87 -6.94
CA PRO A 49 10.20 -13.06 -6.86
C PRO A 49 11.34 -12.82 -5.87
N LEU A 50 11.57 -13.79 -4.97
CA LEU A 50 12.68 -13.74 -4.03
C LEU A 50 13.98 -13.52 -4.81
N ARG A 51 14.65 -12.40 -4.57
CA ARG A 51 16.04 -12.21 -5.02
C ARG A 51 16.88 -13.23 -4.25
N ARG A 52 17.15 -14.38 -4.87
CA ARG A 52 18.15 -15.30 -4.34
C ARG A 52 19.47 -14.54 -4.33
N ALA A 53 20.02 -14.33 -3.14
CA ALA A 53 21.41 -13.95 -3.01
C ALA A 53 22.24 -15.05 -3.69
N ALA A 54 23.05 -14.65 -4.67
CA ALA A 54 24.05 -15.51 -5.28
C ALA A 54 25.20 -15.76 -4.30
#